data_AF-A0A0M0TDX4-F1
#
_entry.id   AF-A0A0M0TDX4-F1
#
_cell.length_a   1.000
_cell.length_b   1.000
_cell.length_c   1.000
_cell.angle_alpha   90.00
_cell.angle_beta   90.00
_cell.angle_gamma   90.00
#
_symmetry.space_group_name_H-M   'P 1'
#
loop_
_entity.id
_entity.type
_entity.pdbx_description
1 polymer ?
#
loop_
_entity_poly.entity_id
_entity_poly.type
_entity_poly.pdbx_seq_one_letter_code
_entity_poly.pdbx_strand_id
1 'polypeptide(L)'
;MKNNKELLYLQERAYLRELAEHIAKASPHLAEFLVSSHDPDIVRVFDAFAFLIANLRDKLEDDFPEIVHGMLSRIWPLALSPIPPTTIVQFTPADDEHQGTAEIPIGTSVSASLNGQWLGFKTCRPLHIEPLIVQERTVRKTGTHSEIILTLGQTGSASSFWQSGPLTFFLGTDTARAAQLSLWLDQHICDVSLNTQGGRRTIKSFPYGWYGLLDEPLLPTAKSPYSGLQPLLEYYAVPALYNFVTLDISSRCAQVPLNDDGTFELILRFEGELPLDDVEGAFLLGCVPAIHLENQTSPPVMLFATDSLKQFLRLFDPHRETNRPLSRQFQQHIDGIVQVKERLTDRLRRGQPIRGSVLSLTLAPGCYRTLGEMYRFSRLVNQAMACFISQSTFVMLEIFTPDNPEVLWQFWHVDGLRPAM
;
A
#
# COMPACT_ATOMS: atom_id res chain seq x y z
N MET A 1 -13.28 -15.48 -18.55
CA MET A 1 -13.98 -16.43 -17.66
C MET A 1 -14.84 -17.49 -18.38
N LYS A 2 -15.38 -17.29 -19.59
CA LYS A 2 -16.23 -18.32 -20.25
C LYS A 2 -15.51 -19.61 -20.70
N ASN A 3 -14.18 -19.66 -20.72
CA ASN A 3 -13.43 -20.77 -21.35
C ASN A 3 -12.79 -21.78 -20.37
N ASN A 4 -12.87 -21.58 -19.04
CA ASN A 4 -12.18 -22.47 -18.10
C ASN A 4 -12.92 -23.79 -17.88
N LYS A 5 -14.25 -23.74 -17.70
CA LYS A 5 -15.08 -24.93 -17.48
C LYS A 5 -15.11 -25.88 -18.67
N GLU A 6 -15.17 -25.33 -19.88
CA GLU A 6 -15.11 -26.12 -21.11
C GLU A 6 -13.75 -26.79 -21.27
N LEU A 7 -12.66 -26.05 -21.02
CA LEU A 7 -11.31 -26.60 -21.03
C LEU A 7 -11.15 -27.74 -20.01
N LEU A 8 -11.57 -27.53 -18.76
CA LEU A 8 -11.51 -28.52 -17.70
C LEU A 8 -12.33 -29.77 -18.06
N TYR A 9 -13.54 -29.59 -18.59
CA TYR A 9 -14.36 -30.71 -19.07
C TYR A 9 -13.65 -31.54 -20.14
N LEU A 10 -13.06 -30.89 -21.15
CA LEU A 10 -12.34 -31.58 -22.20
C LEU A 10 -11.08 -32.30 -21.67
N GLN A 11 -10.37 -31.69 -20.71
CA GLN A 11 -9.23 -32.30 -20.01
C GLN A 11 -9.65 -33.54 -19.21
N GLU A 12 -10.70 -33.44 -18.39
CA GLU A 12 -11.20 -34.57 -17.59
C GLU A 12 -11.72 -35.69 -18.49
N ARG A 13 -12.38 -35.36 -19.61
CA ARG A 13 -12.83 -36.35 -20.59
C ARG A 13 -11.65 -37.07 -21.25
N ALA A 14 -10.59 -36.35 -21.60
CA ALA A 14 -9.37 -36.96 -22.15
C ALA A 14 -8.69 -37.86 -21.11
N TYR A 15 -8.56 -37.37 -19.88
CA TYR A 15 -7.99 -38.13 -18.76
C TYR A 15 -8.76 -39.42 -18.46
N LEU A 16 -10.10 -39.38 -18.44
CA LEU A 16 -10.91 -40.58 -18.24
C LEU A 16 -10.70 -41.63 -19.33
N ARG A 17 -10.50 -41.21 -20.59
CA ARG A 17 -10.19 -42.13 -21.69
C ARG A 17 -8.82 -42.78 -21.50
N GLU A 18 -7.80 -42.00 -21.18
CA GLU A 18 -6.47 -42.54 -20.89
C GLU A 18 -6.49 -43.50 -19.70
N LEU A 19 -7.23 -43.15 -18.63
CA LEU A 19 -7.39 -44.01 -17.46
C LEU A 19 -8.11 -45.32 -17.80
N ALA A 20 -9.17 -45.24 -18.61
CA ALA A 20 -9.90 -46.41 -19.10
C ALA A 20 -8.99 -47.35 -19.91
N GLU A 21 -8.14 -46.81 -20.79
CA GLU A 21 -7.15 -47.59 -21.54
C GLU A 21 -6.10 -48.23 -20.63
N HIS A 22 -5.61 -47.50 -19.62
CA HIS A 22 -4.66 -48.02 -18.64
C HIS A 22 -5.23 -49.18 -17.83
N ILE A 23 -6.46 -49.04 -17.33
CA ILE A 23 -7.15 -50.08 -16.55
C ILE A 23 -7.45 -51.29 -17.44
N ALA A 24 -7.88 -51.08 -18.69
CA ALA A 24 -8.12 -52.16 -19.64
C ALA A 24 -6.88 -53.00 -19.93
N LYS A 25 -5.69 -52.38 -20.02
CA LYS A 25 -4.41 -53.10 -20.16
C LYS A 25 -4.08 -53.94 -18.92
N ALA A 26 -4.36 -53.44 -17.72
CA ALA A 26 -4.10 -54.13 -16.46
C ALA A 26 -5.15 -55.22 -16.14
N SER A 27 -6.37 -55.07 -16.62
CA SER A 27 -7.50 -55.97 -16.36
C SER A 27 -8.30 -56.22 -17.66
N PRO A 28 -7.89 -57.20 -18.48
CA PRO A 28 -8.45 -57.41 -19.82
C PRO A 28 -9.95 -57.70 -19.85
N HIS A 29 -10.49 -58.31 -18.78
CA HIS A 29 -11.92 -58.61 -18.67
C HIS A 29 -12.82 -57.37 -18.54
N LEU A 30 -12.25 -56.19 -18.21
CA LEU A 30 -12.97 -54.91 -18.13
C LEU A 30 -12.84 -54.07 -19.40
N ALA A 31 -11.97 -54.45 -20.35
CA ALA A 31 -11.66 -53.66 -21.54
C ALA A 31 -12.89 -53.41 -22.43
N GLU A 32 -13.78 -54.40 -22.52
CA GLU A 32 -15.03 -54.33 -23.29
C GLU A 32 -15.95 -53.20 -22.80
N PHE A 33 -15.99 -52.97 -21.47
CA PHE A 33 -16.84 -51.94 -20.86
C PHE A 33 -16.19 -50.55 -20.84
N LEU A 34 -14.85 -50.48 -20.80
CA LEU A 34 -14.11 -49.23 -20.58
C LEU A 34 -13.61 -48.57 -21.88
N VAL A 35 -13.19 -49.36 -22.88
CA VAL A 35 -12.53 -48.86 -24.10
C VAL A 35 -13.37 -49.10 -25.36
N SER A 36 -14.06 -50.25 -25.44
CA SER A 36 -14.77 -50.69 -26.65
C SER A 36 -16.30 -50.60 -26.53
N SER A 37 -16.81 -49.85 -25.55
CA SER A 37 -18.26 -49.72 -25.36
C SER A 37 -18.92 -49.02 -26.55
N HIS A 38 -19.69 -49.77 -27.33
CA HIS A 38 -20.53 -49.25 -28.41
C HIS A 38 -21.87 -48.67 -27.91
N ASP A 39 -22.14 -48.81 -26.61
CA ASP A 39 -23.37 -48.29 -26.00
C ASP A 39 -23.28 -46.76 -25.81
N PRO A 40 -24.14 -45.98 -26.48
CA PRO A 40 -24.17 -44.52 -26.34
C PRO A 40 -24.50 -44.06 -24.91
N ASP A 41 -25.21 -44.86 -24.10
CA ASP A 41 -25.56 -44.48 -22.73
C ASP A 41 -24.35 -44.56 -21.80
N ILE A 42 -23.46 -45.55 -22.00
CA ILE A 42 -22.19 -45.64 -21.26
C ILE A 42 -21.30 -44.43 -21.58
N VAL A 43 -21.18 -44.06 -22.85
CA VAL A 43 -20.40 -42.87 -23.25
C VAL A 43 -20.97 -41.59 -22.62
N ARG A 44 -22.29 -41.46 -22.57
CA ARG A 44 -22.96 -40.33 -21.91
C ARG A 44 -22.71 -40.29 -20.41
N VAL A 45 -22.60 -41.44 -19.73
CA VAL A 45 -22.24 -41.52 -18.30
C VAL A 45 -20.80 -41.06 -18.08
N PHE A 46 -19.85 -41.47 -18.94
CA PHE A 46 -18.46 -40.98 -18.86
C PHE A 46 -18.36 -39.48 -19.10
N ASP A 47 -19.10 -38.94 -20.08
CA ASP A 47 -19.18 -37.50 -20.32
C ASP A 47 -19.84 -36.77 -19.12
N ALA A 48 -20.93 -37.30 -18.56
CA ALA A 48 -21.56 -36.72 -17.37
C ALA A 48 -20.63 -36.74 -16.14
N PHE A 49 -19.86 -37.82 -15.97
CA PHE A 49 -18.87 -37.93 -14.89
C PHE A 49 -17.72 -36.93 -15.08
N ALA A 50 -17.18 -36.81 -16.30
CA ALA A 50 -16.19 -35.77 -16.63
C ALA A 50 -16.72 -34.38 -16.30
N PHE A 51 -17.99 -34.11 -16.60
CA PHE A 51 -18.63 -32.83 -16.28
C PHE A 51 -18.75 -32.58 -14.76
N LEU A 52 -19.11 -33.60 -13.98
CA LEU A 52 -19.17 -33.48 -12.51
C LEU A 52 -17.79 -33.23 -11.90
N ILE A 53 -16.76 -33.96 -12.35
CA ILE A 53 -15.38 -33.79 -11.87
C ILE A 53 -14.81 -32.44 -12.30
N ALA A 54 -15.06 -32.01 -13.52
CA ALA A 54 -14.63 -30.69 -13.99
C ALA A 54 -15.23 -29.56 -13.14
N ASN A 55 -16.50 -29.65 -12.74
CA ASN A 55 -17.10 -28.67 -11.83
C ASN A 55 -16.52 -28.73 -10.41
N LEU A 56 -16.20 -29.93 -9.91
CA LEU A 56 -15.55 -30.08 -8.60
C LEU A 56 -14.14 -29.49 -8.62
N ARG A 57 -13.40 -29.72 -9.70
CA ARG A 57 -12.05 -29.20 -9.90
C ARG A 57 -12.03 -27.69 -10.08
N ASP A 58 -12.93 -27.14 -10.89
CA ASP A 58 -13.13 -25.69 -11.04
C ASP A 58 -13.39 -25.05 -9.66
N LYS A 59 -14.25 -25.65 -8.84
CA LYS A 59 -14.51 -25.16 -7.49
C LYS A 59 -13.31 -25.27 -6.55
N LEU A 60 -12.57 -26.38 -6.59
CA LEU A 60 -11.36 -26.54 -5.77
C LEU A 60 -10.25 -25.56 -6.17
N GLU A 61 -10.08 -25.32 -7.48
CA GLU A 61 -9.12 -24.36 -8.00
C GLU A 61 -9.54 -22.92 -7.65
N ASP A 62 -10.83 -22.60 -7.65
CA ASP A 62 -11.39 -21.31 -7.22
C ASP A 62 -11.24 -21.06 -5.70
N ASP A 63 -11.36 -22.10 -4.86
CA ASP A 63 -11.27 -21.98 -3.39
C ASP A 63 -9.80 -21.95 -2.89
N PHE A 64 -8.83 -22.46 -3.68
CA PHE A 64 -7.42 -22.55 -3.28
C PHE A 64 -6.74 -21.19 -2.96
N PRO A 65 -6.99 -20.09 -3.71
CA PRO A 65 -6.52 -18.75 -3.36
C PRO A 65 -6.91 -18.28 -1.96
N GLU A 66 -8.04 -18.71 -1.39
CA GLU A 66 -8.45 -18.31 -0.04
C GLU A 66 -7.44 -18.77 1.01
N ILE A 67 -6.93 -19.99 0.87
CA ILE A 67 -5.94 -20.57 1.78
C ILE A 67 -4.58 -19.88 1.59
N VAL A 68 -4.13 -19.78 0.34
CA VAL A 68 -2.80 -19.25 0.01
C VAL A 68 -2.71 -17.75 0.30
N HIS A 69 -3.72 -16.97 -0.08
CA HIS A 69 -3.79 -15.54 0.26
C HIS A 69 -3.90 -15.34 1.77
N GLY A 70 -4.66 -16.17 2.48
CA GLY A 70 -4.73 -16.14 3.94
C GLY A 70 -3.36 -16.28 4.60
N MET A 71 -2.53 -17.23 4.14
CA MET A 71 -1.15 -17.40 4.63
C MET A 71 -0.23 -16.25 4.21
N LEU A 72 -0.24 -15.87 2.92
CA LEU A 72 0.57 -14.78 2.39
C LEU A 72 0.29 -13.45 3.08
N SER A 73 -0.98 -13.16 3.42
CA SER A 73 -1.37 -11.93 4.11
C SER A 73 -0.70 -11.74 5.47
N ARG A 74 -0.25 -12.83 6.10
CA ARG A 74 0.47 -12.80 7.40
C ARG A 74 1.99 -12.73 7.22
N ILE A 75 2.52 -13.39 6.20
CA ILE A 75 3.96 -13.49 5.95
C ILE A 75 4.46 -12.25 5.21
N TRP A 76 3.82 -11.90 4.09
CA TRP A 76 4.18 -10.78 3.23
C TRP A 76 2.92 -10.09 2.67
N PRO A 77 2.27 -9.20 3.45
CA PRO A 77 1.01 -8.54 3.07
C PRO A 77 1.09 -7.75 1.76
N LEU A 78 2.26 -7.18 1.46
CA LEU A 78 2.48 -6.36 0.27
C LEU A 78 2.28 -7.15 -1.04
N ALA A 79 2.56 -8.46 -1.05
CA ALA A 79 2.36 -9.31 -2.22
C ALA A 79 0.88 -9.43 -2.68
N LEU A 80 -0.06 -9.15 -1.76
CA LEU A 80 -1.50 -9.20 -2.04
C LEU A 80 -2.13 -7.80 -2.12
N SER A 81 -1.34 -6.77 -1.83
CA SER A 81 -1.84 -5.41 -1.75
C SER A 81 -1.85 -4.78 -3.15
N PRO A 82 -2.93 -4.11 -3.57
CA PRO A 82 -2.93 -3.34 -4.80
C PRO A 82 -1.91 -2.21 -4.67
N ILE A 83 -1.20 -1.91 -5.77
CA ILE A 83 -0.31 -0.75 -5.82
C ILE A 83 -1.19 0.50 -5.97
N PRO A 84 -1.12 1.46 -5.03
CA PRO A 84 -1.89 2.69 -5.12
C PRO A 84 -1.40 3.53 -6.32
N PRO A 85 -2.26 4.38 -6.89
CA PRO A 85 -1.83 5.33 -7.92
C PRO A 85 -0.69 6.23 -7.42
N THR A 86 0.38 6.30 -8.21
CA THR A 86 1.57 7.11 -7.93
C THR A 86 1.87 8.01 -9.12
N THR A 87 2.40 9.20 -8.85
CA THR A 87 2.79 10.16 -9.89
C THR A 87 4.03 10.94 -9.46
N ILE A 88 4.68 11.63 -10.40
CA ILE A 88 5.70 12.64 -10.12
C ILE A 88 5.07 14.01 -10.28
N VAL A 89 5.18 14.85 -9.27
CA VAL A 89 4.69 16.23 -9.29
C VAL A 89 5.90 17.15 -9.43
N GLN A 90 5.84 18.08 -10.39
CA GLN A 90 6.80 19.16 -10.51
C GLN A 90 6.21 20.45 -9.93
N PHE A 91 6.93 21.06 -9.01
CA PHE A 91 6.62 22.37 -8.47
C PHE A 91 7.43 23.43 -9.22
N THR A 92 6.73 24.31 -9.92
CA THR A 92 7.29 25.51 -10.54
C THR A 92 6.85 26.72 -9.74
N PRO A 93 7.71 27.74 -9.59
CA PRO A 93 7.33 28.96 -8.92
C PRO A 93 6.21 29.69 -9.68
N ALA A 94 5.36 30.41 -8.94
CA ALA A 94 4.34 31.25 -9.56
C ALA A 94 5.03 32.49 -10.18
N ASP A 95 4.63 32.85 -11.39
CA ASP A 95 5.15 34.00 -12.16
C ASP A 95 6.69 33.99 -12.40
N ASP A 96 7.33 32.81 -12.33
CA ASP A 96 8.81 32.65 -12.38
C ASP A 96 9.58 33.50 -11.34
N GLU A 97 8.88 33.99 -10.31
CA GLU A 97 9.43 34.78 -9.22
C GLU A 97 9.54 33.92 -7.96
N HIS A 98 10.74 33.41 -7.71
CA HIS A 98 11.07 32.71 -6.47
C HIS A 98 12.29 33.34 -5.83
N GLN A 99 12.08 34.06 -4.73
CA GLN A 99 13.18 34.66 -3.98
C GLN A 99 13.68 33.68 -2.92
N GLY A 100 14.75 32.95 -3.26
CA GLY A 100 15.48 32.08 -2.32
C GLY A 100 15.01 30.63 -2.33
N THR A 101 15.42 29.87 -1.31
CA THR A 101 15.14 28.44 -1.19
C THR A 101 13.73 28.18 -0.63
N ALA A 102 13.00 27.20 -1.16
CA ALA A 102 11.74 26.71 -0.58
C ALA A 102 11.85 25.25 -0.13
N GLU A 103 11.09 24.92 0.92
CA GLU A 103 10.99 23.57 1.48
C GLU A 103 9.53 23.10 1.41
N ILE A 104 9.30 21.99 0.72
CA ILE A 104 8.00 21.33 0.69
C ILE A 104 8.06 20.08 1.58
N PRO A 105 7.30 20.03 2.68
CA PRO A 105 7.35 18.89 3.59
C PRO A 105 6.72 17.64 2.97
N ILE A 106 7.12 16.48 3.50
CA ILE A 106 6.44 15.21 3.25
C ILE A 106 4.96 15.29 3.65
N GLY A 107 4.08 14.64 2.89
CA GLY A 107 2.64 14.63 3.14
C GLY A 107 1.89 15.87 2.64
N THR A 108 2.57 16.79 1.94
CA THR A 108 1.94 17.94 1.30
C THR A 108 0.88 17.46 0.30
N SER A 109 -0.33 17.97 0.41
CA SER A 109 -1.46 17.54 -0.42
C SER A 109 -1.48 18.31 -1.74
N VAL A 110 -1.60 17.56 -2.85
CA VAL A 110 -1.71 18.07 -4.21
C VAL A 110 -2.98 17.48 -4.80
N SER A 111 -3.79 18.26 -5.52
CA SER A 111 -5.02 17.76 -6.14
C SER A 111 -4.97 17.92 -7.65
N ALA A 112 -5.51 16.94 -8.35
CA ALA A 112 -5.75 17.00 -9.78
C ALA A 112 -7.24 16.82 -10.05
N SER A 113 -7.79 17.54 -11.02
CA SER A 113 -9.16 17.33 -11.48
C SER A 113 -9.17 16.62 -12.83
N LEU A 114 -9.99 15.58 -12.94
CA LEU A 114 -10.25 14.88 -14.20
C LEU A 114 -11.75 14.59 -14.27
N ASN A 115 -12.42 15.04 -15.34
CA ASN A 115 -13.85 14.82 -15.56
C ASN A 115 -14.75 15.25 -14.38
N GLY A 116 -14.38 16.31 -13.65
CA GLY A 116 -15.12 16.81 -12.50
C GLY A 116 -14.91 16.04 -11.19
N GLN A 117 -14.07 15.00 -11.18
CA GLN A 117 -13.62 14.33 -9.96
C GLN A 117 -12.26 14.87 -9.53
N TRP A 118 -12.13 15.17 -8.23
CA TRP A 118 -10.88 15.58 -7.62
C TRP A 118 -10.17 14.36 -7.04
N LEU A 119 -8.91 14.17 -7.43
CA LEU A 119 -8.03 13.14 -6.91
C LEU A 119 -6.94 13.81 -6.06
N GLY A 120 -6.88 13.47 -4.78
CA GLY A 120 -5.85 13.95 -3.86
C GLY A 120 -4.61 13.06 -3.88
N PHE A 121 -3.43 13.65 -4.00
CA PHE A 121 -2.15 12.99 -3.83
C PHE A 121 -1.41 13.63 -2.67
N LYS A 122 -0.48 12.89 -2.06
CA LYS A 122 0.40 13.41 -1.02
C LYS A 122 1.85 13.21 -1.42
N THR A 123 2.69 14.23 -1.23
CA THR A 123 4.14 14.11 -1.44
C THR A 123 4.72 13.03 -0.53
N CYS A 124 5.60 12.19 -1.07
CA CYS A 124 6.16 11.06 -0.34
C CYS A 124 7.51 11.39 0.29
N ARG A 125 8.09 12.54 -0.04
CA ARG A 125 9.42 12.97 0.41
C ARG A 125 9.44 14.48 0.65
N PRO A 126 10.35 14.98 1.51
CA PRO A 126 10.66 16.39 1.53
C PRO A 126 11.28 16.81 0.19
N LEU A 127 10.93 17.98 -0.30
CA LEU A 127 11.48 18.55 -1.53
C LEU A 127 12.07 19.93 -1.23
N HIS A 128 13.38 20.03 -1.43
CA HIS A 128 14.14 21.28 -1.41
C HIS A 128 14.16 21.89 -2.82
N ILE A 129 13.77 23.16 -2.94
CA ILE A 129 13.71 23.89 -4.21
C ILE A 129 14.63 25.11 -4.13
N GLU A 130 15.69 25.08 -4.93
CA GLU A 130 16.57 26.22 -5.19
C GLU A 130 15.91 27.19 -6.18
N PRO A 131 16.21 28.51 -6.12
CA PRO A 131 15.66 29.52 -7.03
C PRO A 131 16.33 29.46 -8.41
N LEU A 132 16.34 28.28 -9.03
CA LEU A 132 16.96 28.00 -10.31
C LEU A 132 16.00 27.20 -11.20
N ILE A 133 15.99 27.55 -12.48
CA ILE A 133 15.32 26.79 -13.53
C ILE A 133 16.34 26.33 -14.57
N VAL A 134 16.14 25.15 -15.15
CA VAL A 134 16.99 24.64 -16.24
C VAL A 134 16.41 25.14 -17.56
N GLN A 135 17.06 26.14 -18.15
CA GLN A 135 16.64 26.81 -19.38
C GLN A 135 17.02 26.00 -20.62
N GLU A 136 18.28 25.57 -20.71
CA GLU A 136 18.79 24.82 -21.85
C GLU A 136 19.55 23.57 -21.43
N ARG A 137 19.55 22.58 -22.34
CA ARG A 137 20.23 21.29 -22.18
C ARG A 137 20.91 20.97 -23.49
N THR A 138 22.24 20.90 -23.48
CA THR A 138 23.00 20.58 -24.70
C THR A 138 23.92 19.40 -24.46
N VAL A 139 24.00 18.52 -25.46
CA VAL A 139 24.91 17.37 -25.47
C VAL A 139 26.01 17.67 -26.49
N ARG A 140 27.27 17.59 -26.06
CA ARG A 140 28.44 17.71 -26.94
C ARG A 140 29.22 16.40 -26.93
N LYS A 141 29.53 15.89 -28.12
CA LYS A 141 30.30 14.66 -28.32
C LYS A 141 31.56 14.99 -29.10
N THR A 142 32.70 14.48 -28.65
CA THR A 142 34.01 14.71 -29.32
C THR A 142 34.73 13.39 -29.62
N GLY A 143 34.01 12.27 -29.63
CA GLY A 143 34.51 10.90 -29.89
C GLY A 143 35.32 10.28 -28.75
N THR A 144 35.98 11.08 -27.91
CA THR A 144 36.75 10.62 -26.74
C THR A 144 36.07 10.91 -25.41
N HIS A 145 35.25 11.96 -25.36
CA HIS A 145 34.46 12.35 -24.20
C HIS A 145 33.16 12.99 -24.64
N SER A 146 32.20 13.01 -23.72
CA SER A 146 30.91 13.66 -23.90
C SER A 146 30.67 14.65 -22.77
N GLU A 147 29.97 15.73 -23.07
CA GLU A 147 29.55 16.73 -22.07
C GLU A 147 28.05 16.91 -22.16
N ILE A 148 27.37 16.88 -21.01
CA ILE A 148 26.03 17.41 -20.84
C ILE A 148 26.19 18.79 -20.19
N ILE A 149 25.71 19.83 -20.87
CA ILE A 149 25.76 21.21 -20.41
C ILE A 149 24.33 21.63 -20.10
N LEU A 150 24.09 21.99 -18.84
CA LEU A 150 22.83 22.49 -18.35
C LEU A 150 22.97 23.98 -18.10
N THR A 151 22.19 24.80 -18.78
CA THR A 151 22.13 26.25 -18.53
C THR A 151 21.07 26.51 -17.46
N LEU A 152 21.49 26.90 -16.27
CA LEU A 152 20.61 27.23 -15.16
C LEU A 152 20.45 28.75 -15.05
N GLY A 153 19.21 29.22 -14.98
CA GLY A 153 18.87 30.62 -14.77
C GLY A 153 18.30 30.83 -13.37
N GLN A 154 18.75 31.89 -12.69
CA GLN A 154 18.18 32.29 -11.41
C GLN A 154 16.79 32.93 -11.59
N THR A 155 15.86 32.54 -10.74
CA THR A 155 14.51 33.11 -10.68
C THR A 155 14.44 34.27 -9.69
N GLY A 156 13.53 35.21 -9.90
CA GLY A 156 13.32 36.35 -9.01
C GLY A 156 14.29 37.52 -9.25
N SER A 157 14.63 38.26 -8.19
CA SER A 157 15.44 39.49 -8.31
C SER A 157 16.90 39.20 -8.66
N ALA A 158 17.46 40.01 -9.56
CA ALA A 158 18.83 39.88 -10.03
C ALA A 158 19.84 39.93 -8.86
N SER A 159 20.53 38.81 -8.64
CA SER A 159 21.70 38.70 -7.78
C SER A 159 22.94 38.44 -8.63
N SER A 160 24.10 38.90 -8.18
CA SER A 160 25.37 38.57 -8.83
C SER A 160 25.92 37.19 -8.45
N PHE A 161 25.32 36.55 -7.44
CA PHE A 161 25.69 35.21 -6.98
C PHE A 161 24.48 34.41 -6.50
N TRP A 162 24.55 33.10 -6.71
CA TRP A 162 23.67 32.12 -6.10
C TRP A 162 24.38 31.51 -4.88
N GLN A 163 23.67 31.45 -3.75
CA GLN A 163 24.11 30.70 -2.57
C GLN A 163 23.80 29.22 -2.84
N SER A 164 24.83 28.44 -3.15
CA SER A 164 24.63 27.09 -3.66
C SER A 164 24.13 26.14 -2.58
N GLY A 165 23.12 25.35 -2.92
CA GLY A 165 22.69 24.18 -2.17
C GLY A 165 22.60 22.92 -3.03
N PRO A 166 21.92 21.87 -2.54
CA PRO A 166 21.76 20.61 -3.25
C PRO A 166 20.73 20.73 -4.38
N LEU A 167 21.12 20.36 -5.60
CA LEU A 167 20.24 20.29 -6.76
C LEU A 167 19.78 18.86 -6.98
N THR A 168 18.48 18.61 -6.79
CA THR A 168 17.86 17.31 -7.08
C THR A 168 17.17 17.35 -8.44
N PHE A 169 17.69 16.57 -9.38
CA PHE A 169 17.19 16.43 -10.73
C PHE A 169 16.36 15.17 -10.91
N PHE A 170 15.23 15.29 -11.58
CA PHE A 170 14.50 14.18 -12.17
C PHE A 170 14.95 13.98 -13.62
N LEU A 171 15.40 12.78 -13.95
CA LEU A 171 16.00 12.41 -15.24
C LEU A 171 14.98 12.18 -16.36
N GLY A 172 13.69 12.34 -16.06
CA GLY A 172 12.62 12.29 -17.04
C GLY A 172 11.71 11.06 -16.91
N THR A 173 10.66 11.04 -17.74
CA THR A 173 9.63 10.00 -17.75
C THR A 173 9.98 8.80 -18.63
N ASP A 174 10.88 8.97 -19.59
CA ASP A 174 11.43 7.87 -20.40
C ASP A 174 12.39 7.03 -19.55
N THR A 175 11.97 5.83 -19.19
CA THR A 175 12.71 4.93 -18.31
C THR A 175 14.01 4.42 -18.92
N ALA A 176 14.07 4.20 -20.23
CA ALA A 176 15.28 3.72 -20.89
C ALA A 176 16.35 4.81 -20.92
N ARG A 177 15.95 6.04 -21.28
CA ARG A 177 16.82 7.21 -21.27
C ARG A 177 17.32 7.53 -19.86
N ALA A 178 16.42 7.56 -18.88
CA ALA A 178 16.78 7.84 -17.49
C ALA A 178 17.75 6.78 -16.92
N ALA A 179 17.52 5.50 -17.20
CA ALA A 179 18.44 4.43 -16.78
C ALA A 179 19.83 4.59 -17.42
N GLN A 180 19.88 4.96 -18.70
CA GLN A 180 21.14 5.22 -19.39
C GLN A 180 21.88 6.42 -18.79
N LEU A 181 21.16 7.50 -18.47
CA LEU A 181 21.74 8.66 -17.78
C LEU A 181 22.25 8.28 -16.39
N SER A 182 21.50 7.49 -15.61
CA SER A 182 21.94 7.02 -14.29
C SER A 182 23.25 6.23 -14.37
N LEU A 183 23.39 5.32 -15.34
CA LEU A 183 24.64 4.58 -15.57
C LEU A 183 25.82 5.52 -15.85
N TRP A 184 25.61 6.52 -16.71
CA TRP A 184 26.67 7.43 -17.13
C TRP A 184 27.07 8.42 -16.03
N LEU A 185 26.11 8.90 -15.26
CA LEU A 185 26.34 9.77 -14.10
C LEU A 185 27.08 9.06 -12.98
N ASP A 186 26.97 7.73 -12.88
CA ASP A 186 27.60 6.95 -11.82
C ASP A 186 28.96 6.38 -12.21
N GLN A 187 29.06 5.74 -13.39
CA GLN A 187 30.25 4.96 -13.78
C GLN A 187 31.18 5.70 -14.76
N HIS A 188 30.65 6.65 -15.52
CA HIS A 188 31.40 7.29 -16.62
C HIS A 188 31.72 8.78 -16.36
N ILE A 189 31.27 9.35 -15.25
CA ILE A 189 31.51 10.78 -14.96
C ILE A 189 32.98 11.03 -14.58
N CYS A 190 33.63 11.94 -15.29
CA CYS A 190 35.02 12.34 -15.04
C CYS A 190 35.10 13.52 -14.07
N ASP A 191 34.35 14.57 -14.39
CA ASP A 191 34.33 15.80 -13.63
C ASP A 191 33.03 16.56 -13.82
N VAL A 192 32.73 17.38 -12.82
CA VAL A 192 31.65 18.36 -12.85
C VAL A 192 32.30 19.73 -12.84
N SER A 193 31.90 20.61 -13.75
CA SER A 193 32.45 21.95 -13.90
C SER A 193 31.33 22.98 -13.94
N LEU A 194 31.57 24.17 -13.39
CA LEU A 194 30.70 25.33 -13.57
C LEU A 194 31.35 26.31 -14.54
N ASN A 195 30.60 26.84 -15.49
CA ASN A 195 31.01 27.95 -16.32
C ASN A 195 30.22 29.19 -15.91
N THR A 196 30.94 30.21 -15.43
CA THR A 196 30.37 31.46 -14.91
C THR A 196 31.15 32.65 -15.48
N GLN A 197 30.75 33.88 -15.12
CA GLN A 197 31.49 35.11 -15.46
C GLN A 197 32.97 35.06 -15.03
N GLY A 198 33.29 34.30 -13.96
CA GLY A 198 34.65 34.10 -13.47
C GLY A 198 35.48 33.05 -14.22
N GLY A 199 34.92 32.45 -15.27
CA GLY A 199 35.52 31.37 -16.06
C GLY A 199 35.10 29.96 -15.60
N ARG A 200 35.59 28.95 -16.33
CA ARG A 200 35.29 27.54 -16.04
C ARG A 200 36.03 27.08 -14.77
N ARG A 201 35.28 26.59 -13.78
CA ARG A 201 35.80 26.04 -12.53
C ARG A 201 35.32 24.61 -12.33
N THR A 202 36.26 23.67 -12.23
CA THR A 202 35.95 22.28 -11.91
C THR A 202 35.66 22.08 -10.42
N ILE A 203 34.60 21.34 -10.13
CA ILE A 203 34.12 21.01 -8.79
C ILE A 203 34.24 19.50 -8.59
N LYS A 204 34.94 19.11 -7.52
CA LYS A 204 35.01 17.71 -7.07
C LYS A 204 33.76 17.35 -6.26
N SER A 205 32.60 17.43 -6.92
CA SER A 205 31.31 16.96 -6.42
C SER A 205 30.69 16.10 -7.50
N PHE A 206 30.14 14.96 -7.11
CA PHE A 206 29.57 13.99 -8.05
C PHE A 206 28.11 13.74 -7.68
N PRO A 207 27.24 13.50 -8.68
CA PRO A 207 25.85 13.19 -8.43
C PRO A 207 25.71 11.89 -7.61
N TYR A 208 24.75 11.86 -6.68
CA TYR A 208 24.45 10.71 -5.83
C TYR A 208 22.93 10.53 -5.66
N GLY A 209 22.51 9.51 -4.91
CA GLY A 209 21.14 9.41 -4.41
C GLY A 209 20.21 8.43 -5.13
N TRP A 210 20.55 7.96 -6.33
CA TRP A 210 19.76 6.93 -7.02
C TRP A 210 19.71 5.59 -6.24
N TYR A 211 20.72 5.31 -5.40
CA TYR A 211 20.79 4.14 -4.52
C TYR A 211 20.07 4.33 -3.17
N GLY A 212 20.04 5.55 -2.62
CA GLY A 212 19.39 5.83 -1.31
C GLY A 212 17.87 5.63 -1.35
N LEU A 213 17.30 5.58 -2.55
CA LEU A 213 15.94 5.16 -2.83
C LEU A 213 15.61 3.72 -2.42
N LEU A 214 16.61 2.83 -2.33
CA LEU A 214 16.41 1.44 -1.88
C LEU A 214 16.19 1.34 -0.37
N ASP A 215 16.67 2.33 0.39
CA ASP A 215 16.61 2.34 1.85
C ASP A 215 15.31 2.97 2.39
N GLU A 216 14.66 3.81 1.58
CA GLU A 216 13.41 4.51 1.91
C GLU A 216 12.29 4.16 0.93
N PRO A 217 11.60 3.02 1.14
CA PRO A 217 10.53 2.59 0.26
C PRO A 217 9.33 3.53 0.30
N LEU A 218 8.64 3.66 -0.84
CA LEU A 218 7.51 4.56 -1.01
C LEU A 218 6.23 4.02 -0.36
N LEU A 219 5.96 2.72 -0.54
CA LEU A 219 4.69 2.12 -0.12
C LEU A 219 4.67 1.91 1.41
N PRO A 220 3.59 2.30 2.10
CA PRO A 220 3.53 2.14 3.55
C PRO A 220 3.37 0.67 3.91
N THR A 221 4.40 0.08 4.51
CA THR A 221 4.36 -1.30 5.01
C THR A 221 4.79 -1.37 6.48
N ALA A 222 4.18 -2.31 7.21
CA ALA A 222 4.67 -2.66 8.53
C ALA A 222 6.06 -3.31 8.40
N LYS A 223 6.98 -2.95 9.30
CA LYS A 223 8.32 -3.56 9.33
C LYS A 223 8.19 -5.07 9.52
N SER A 224 8.67 -5.82 8.53
CA SER A 224 8.66 -7.29 8.45
C SER A 224 10.04 -7.74 7.99
N PRO A 225 10.51 -8.97 8.32
CA PRO A 225 11.76 -9.50 7.75
C PRO A 225 11.79 -9.47 6.21
N TYR A 226 10.63 -9.43 5.55
CA TYR A 226 10.49 -9.34 4.09
C TYR A 226 10.46 -7.91 3.55
N SER A 227 10.62 -6.87 4.39
CA SER A 227 10.63 -5.48 3.93
C SER A 227 11.76 -5.18 2.93
N GLY A 228 12.87 -5.93 2.99
CA GLY A 228 13.96 -5.82 2.02
C GLY A 228 13.59 -6.24 0.59
N LEU A 229 12.46 -6.94 0.40
CA LEU A 229 11.96 -7.29 -0.94
C LEU A 229 11.10 -6.18 -1.57
N GLN A 230 10.67 -5.19 -0.78
CA GLN A 230 9.81 -4.12 -1.24
C GLN A 230 10.42 -3.27 -2.37
N PRO A 231 11.72 -2.89 -2.33
CA PRO A 231 12.32 -2.15 -3.43
C PRO A 231 12.25 -2.90 -4.78
N LEU A 232 12.29 -4.24 -4.77
CA LEU A 232 12.14 -5.03 -5.99
C LEU A 232 10.74 -4.88 -6.59
N LEU A 233 9.70 -4.84 -5.75
CA LEU A 233 8.35 -4.59 -6.22
C LEU A 233 8.21 -3.16 -6.75
N GLU A 234 8.71 -2.17 -6.01
CA GLU A 234 8.64 -0.76 -6.38
C GLU A 234 9.39 -0.46 -7.69
N TYR A 235 10.50 -1.16 -7.95
CA TYR A 235 11.24 -1.07 -9.22
C TYR A 235 10.37 -1.40 -10.44
N TYR A 236 9.61 -2.50 -10.37
CA TYR A 236 8.74 -2.91 -11.48
C TYR A 236 7.41 -2.16 -11.51
N ALA A 237 6.91 -1.73 -10.36
CA ALA A 237 5.64 -1.04 -10.24
C ALA A 237 5.73 0.46 -10.59
N VAL A 238 6.80 1.13 -10.13
CA VAL A 238 6.96 2.59 -10.19
C VAL A 238 8.41 2.93 -10.56
N PRO A 239 8.86 2.62 -11.79
CA PRO A 239 10.25 2.79 -12.20
C PRO A 239 10.73 4.25 -12.12
N ALA A 240 9.83 5.23 -12.27
CA ALA A 240 10.13 6.65 -12.17
C ALA A 240 10.74 7.08 -10.82
N LEU A 241 10.56 6.29 -9.75
CA LEU A 241 11.22 6.56 -8.47
C LEU A 241 12.74 6.52 -8.60
N TYR A 242 13.29 5.71 -9.49
CA TYR A 242 14.73 5.52 -9.64
C TYR A 242 15.38 6.56 -10.58
N ASN A 243 14.59 7.51 -11.08
CA ASN A 243 15.04 8.54 -12.01
C ASN A 243 15.45 9.84 -11.30
N PHE A 244 15.81 9.79 -10.02
CA PHE A 244 16.24 10.97 -9.25
C PHE A 244 17.74 10.91 -8.97
N VAL A 245 18.40 12.06 -9.14
CA VAL A 245 19.80 12.24 -8.80
C VAL A 245 20.01 13.59 -8.13
N THR A 246 20.84 13.63 -7.10
CA THR A 246 21.14 14.86 -6.36
C THR A 246 22.62 15.21 -6.53
N LEU A 247 22.90 16.48 -6.82
CA LEU A 247 24.25 17.04 -6.86
C LEU A 247 24.36 18.16 -5.83
N ASP A 248 25.21 17.97 -4.83
CA ASP A 248 25.47 19.00 -3.82
C ASP A 248 26.70 19.85 -4.18
N ILE A 249 26.45 21.09 -4.57
CA ILE A 249 27.48 22.06 -4.98
C ILE A 249 28.05 22.81 -3.75
N SER A 250 27.27 22.91 -2.68
CA SER A 250 27.54 23.74 -1.49
C SER A 250 28.84 23.38 -0.79
N SER A 251 29.16 22.09 -0.74
CA SER A 251 30.37 21.57 -0.09
C SER A 251 31.69 22.05 -0.71
N ARG A 252 31.66 22.52 -1.97
CA ARG A 252 32.86 22.92 -2.73
C ARG A 252 32.82 24.36 -3.22
N CYS A 253 31.63 24.92 -3.43
CA CYS A 253 31.48 26.24 -4.01
C CYS A 253 30.25 26.97 -3.44
N ALA A 254 30.32 27.36 -2.16
CA ALA A 254 29.22 28.00 -1.42
C ALA A 254 28.53 29.17 -2.15
N GLN A 255 29.30 29.96 -2.91
CA GLN A 255 28.76 31.03 -3.77
C GLN A 255 29.19 30.78 -5.21
N VAL A 256 28.19 30.66 -6.09
CA VAL A 256 28.38 30.52 -7.53
C VAL A 256 28.14 31.89 -8.16
N PRO A 257 29.15 32.53 -8.77
CA PRO A 257 28.95 33.75 -9.53
C PRO A 257 28.02 33.50 -10.71
N LEU A 258 27.12 34.42 -10.98
CA LEU A 258 26.22 34.36 -12.14
C LEU A 258 26.77 35.22 -13.28
N ASN A 259 26.38 34.88 -14.51
CA ASN A 259 26.61 35.69 -15.70
C ASN A 259 25.74 36.96 -15.64
N ASP A 260 26.02 37.92 -16.54
CA ASP A 260 25.28 39.20 -16.57
C ASP A 260 23.77 39.05 -16.83
N ASP A 261 23.37 37.92 -17.42
CA ASP A 261 21.97 37.52 -17.66
C ASP A 261 21.36 36.70 -16.51
N GLY A 262 22.09 36.53 -15.39
CA GLY A 262 21.63 35.76 -14.23
C GLY A 262 21.75 34.23 -14.40
N THR A 263 22.50 33.75 -15.40
CA THR A 263 22.67 32.33 -15.69
C THR A 263 24.04 31.77 -15.28
N PHE A 264 24.18 30.46 -15.26
CA PHE A 264 25.46 29.76 -15.29
C PHE A 264 25.31 28.39 -15.97
N GLU A 265 26.40 27.82 -16.47
CA GLU A 265 26.38 26.47 -17.03
C GLU A 265 26.94 25.46 -16.02
N LEU A 266 26.18 24.39 -15.79
CA LEU A 266 26.65 23.18 -15.11
C LEU A 266 27.03 22.15 -16.17
N ILE A 267 28.31 21.79 -16.22
CA ILE A 267 28.89 20.89 -17.21
C ILE A 267 29.22 19.56 -16.54
N LEU A 268 28.57 18.49 -16.98
CA LEU A 268 28.85 17.11 -16.58
C LEU A 268 29.68 16.47 -17.69
N ARG A 269 30.94 16.15 -17.41
CA ARG A 269 31.85 15.54 -18.39
C ARG A 269 31.98 14.04 -18.16
N PHE A 270 31.89 13.27 -19.23
CA PHE A 270 31.93 11.81 -19.22
C PHE A 270 33.09 11.25 -20.05
N GLU A 271 33.63 10.12 -19.62
CA GLU A 271 34.57 9.31 -20.39
C GLU A 271 33.83 8.52 -21.47
N GLY A 272 34.23 8.69 -22.73
CA GLY A 272 33.61 8.02 -23.87
C GLY A 272 32.43 8.78 -24.50
N GLU A 273 31.78 8.11 -25.45
CA GLU A 273 30.68 8.67 -26.24
C GLU A 273 29.32 8.29 -25.66
N LEU A 274 28.58 9.28 -25.16
CA LEU A 274 27.25 9.11 -24.59
C LEU A 274 26.30 8.59 -25.67
N PRO A 275 25.66 7.41 -25.48
CA PRO A 275 24.76 6.81 -26.46
C PRO A 275 23.36 7.45 -26.41
N LEU A 276 23.31 8.77 -26.27
CA LEU A 276 22.11 9.60 -26.32
C LEU A 276 22.42 10.82 -27.16
N ASP A 277 21.55 11.16 -28.11
CA ASP A 277 21.76 12.32 -29.00
C ASP A 277 21.29 13.63 -28.36
N ASP A 278 20.23 13.55 -27.56
CA ASP A 278 19.71 14.63 -26.75
C ASP A 278 19.35 14.13 -25.34
N VAL A 279 19.10 15.09 -24.44
CA VAL A 279 18.59 14.85 -23.09
C VAL A 279 17.34 15.69 -22.83
N GLU A 280 16.51 15.86 -23.86
CA GLU A 280 15.26 16.61 -23.75
C GLU A 280 14.33 15.93 -22.73
N GLY A 281 13.63 16.73 -21.92
CA GLY A 281 12.76 16.21 -20.85
C GLY A 281 13.48 15.56 -19.65
N ALA A 282 14.82 15.51 -19.65
CA ALA A 282 15.62 15.11 -18.50
C ALA A 282 16.10 16.32 -17.70
N PHE A 283 16.69 16.10 -16.52
CA PHE A 283 17.19 17.15 -15.63
C PHE A 283 16.13 18.21 -15.29
N LEU A 284 14.98 17.76 -14.79
CA LEU A 284 13.93 18.62 -14.26
C LEU A 284 14.16 18.89 -12.77
N LEU A 285 14.06 20.15 -12.35
CA LEU A 285 14.10 20.56 -10.94
C LEU A 285 12.69 20.65 -10.36
N GLY A 286 12.60 20.61 -9.03
CA GLY A 286 11.34 20.77 -8.30
C GLY A 286 10.41 19.55 -8.38
N CYS A 287 10.93 18.38 -8.75
CA CYS A 287 10.14 17.15 -8.87
C CYS A 287 10.13 16.35 -7.56
N VAL A 288 8.98 15.78 -7.20
CA VAL A 288 8.84 14.88 -6.04
C VAL A 288 7.78 13.80 -6.33
N PRO A 289 7.99 12.54 -5.90
CA PRO A 289 6.97 11.52 -6.00
C PRO A 289 5.79 11.81 -5.06
N ALA A 290 4.59 11.50 -5.55
CA ALA A 290 3.35 11.64 -4.81
C ALA A 290 2.47 10.40 -4.97
N ILE A 291 1.71 10.07 -3.92
CA ILE A 291 0.91 8.85 -3.81
C ILE A 291 -0.54 9.20 -3.49
N HIS A 292 -1.49 8.50 -4.11
CA HIS A 292 -2.90 8.61 -3.80
C HIS A 292 -3.24 7.75 -2.58
N LEU A 293 -3.05 8.32 -1.38
CA LEU A 293 -3.47 7.73 -0.12
C LEU A 293 -4.17 8.77 0.75
N GLU A 294 -5.46 8.57 0.93
CA GLU A 294 -6.30 9.40 1.78
C GLU A 294 -6.58 8.72 3.11
N ASN A 295 -6.52 9.52 4.18
CA ASN A 295 -6.95 9.06 5.48
C ASN A 295 -8.47 9.04 5.48
N GLN A 296 -9.06 7.85 5.37
CA GLN A 296 -10.49 7.70 5.57
C GLN A 296 -10.80 7.55 7.04
N THR A 297 -11.71 8.40 7.54
CA THR A 297 -12.29 8.23 8.86
C THR A 297 -13.40 7.19 8.77
N SER A 298 -13.11 5.97 9.24
CA SER A 298 -14.20 5.01 9.47
C SER A 298 -15.00 5.48 10.69
N PRO A 299 -16.33 5.67 10.58
CA PRO A 299 -17.14 5.81 11.78
C PRO A 299 -16.91 4.58 12.67
N PRO A 300 -16.92 4.74 14.01
CA PRO A 300 -16.84 3.59 14.89
C PRO A 300 -18.02 2.67 14.59
N VAL A 301 -17.74 1.39 14.33
CA VAL A 301 -18.79 0.36 14.30
C VAL A 301 -19.24 0.18 15.75
N MET A 302 -20.21 0.98 16.15
CA MET A 302 -20.83 0.88 17.46
C MET A 302 -21.69 -0.38 17.49
N LEU A 303 -21.23 -1.44 18.17
CA LEU A 303 -21.98 -2.68 18.40
C LEU A 303 -23.13 -2.50 19.42
N PHE A 304 -23.83 -1.36 19.38
CA PHE A 304 -24.89 -1.03 20.35
C PHE A 304 -26.28 -1.51 19.90
N ALA A 305 -26.34 -2.17 18.74
CA ALA A 305 -27.49 -2.96 18.35
C ALA A 305 -27.31 -4.41 18.78
N THR A 306 -28.38 -5.02 19.31
CA THR A 306 -28.40 -6.40 19.78
C THR A 306 -27.89 -7.38 18.73
N ASP A 307 -28.36 -7.26 17.49
CA ASP A 307 -27.99 -8.19 16.41
C ASP A 307 -26.52 -8.04 15.99
N SER A 308 -26.01 -6.81 15.94
CA SER A 308 -24.61 -6.54 15.62
C SER A 308 -23.68 -7.15 16.69
N LEU A 309 -23.99 -7.00 17.97
CA LEU A 309 -23.22 -7.62 19.05
C LEU A 309 -23.24 -9.15 18.96
N LYS A 310 -24.41 -9.74 18.69
CA LYS A 310 -24.52 -11.20 18.50
C LYS A 310 -23.70 -11.68 17.32
N GLN A 311 -23.82 -11.04 16.15
CA GLN A 311 -23.06 -11.39 14.95
C GLN A 311 -21.56 -11.27 15.20
N PHE A 312 -21.12 -10.20 15.87
CA PHE A 312 -19.72 -10.02 16.23
C PHE A 312 -19.21 -11.16 17.11
N LEU A 313 -19.90 -11.50 18.20
CA LEU A 313 -19.48 -12.57 19.10
C LEU A 313 -19.42 -13.93 18.40
N ARG A 314 -20.31 -14.19 17.43
CA ARG A 314 -20.31 -15.42 16.61
C ARG A 314 -19.05 -15.59 15.76
N LEU A 315 -18.35 -14.52 15.41
CA LEU A 315 -17.08 -14.59 14.66
C LEU A 315 -15.98 -15.27 15.49
N PHE A 316 -16.11 -15.31 16.81
CA PHE A 316 -15.13 -15.86 17.74
C PHE A 316 -15.48 -17.26 18.24
N ASP A 317 -16.39 -17.99 17.58
CA ASP A 317 -16.68 -19.39 17.91
C ASP A 317 -15.60 -20.32 17.32
N PRO A 318 -14.62 -20.81 18.10
CA PRO A 318 -13.54 -21.65 17.58
C PRO A 318 -13.97 -23.10 17.37
N HIS A 319 -15.18 -23.47 17.82
CA HIS A 319 -15.66 -24.84 17.87
C HIS A 319 -16.67 -25.17 16.77
N ARG A 320 -16.99 -24.20 15.90
CA ARG A 320 -18.00 -24.31 14.84
C ARG A 320 -17.87 -25.59 14.01
N GLU A 321 -16.63 -25.99 13.70
CA GLU A 321 -16.35 -27.16 12.86
C GLU A 321 -15.78 -28.35 13.64
N THR A 322 -15.16 -28.11 14.79
CA THR A 322 -14.39 -29.13 15.52
C THR A 322 -15.15 -29.78 16.68
N ASN A 323 -16.08 -29.06 17.34
CA ASN A 323 -16.78 -29.57 18.53
C ASN A 323 -18.22 -29.02 18.64
N ARG A 324 -19.18 -29.78 18.09
CA ARG A 324 -20.61 -29.39 18.04
C ARG A 324 -21.22 -29.11 19.43
N PRO A 325 -21.01 -29.93 20.48
CA PRO A 325 -21.52 -29.61 21.82
C PRO A 325 -21.04 -28.26 22.38
N LEU A 326 -19.74 -27.95 22.25
CA LEU A 326 -19.19 -26.70 22.76
C LEU A 326 -19.64 -25.48 21.94
N SER A 327 -19.71 -25.61 20.60
CA SER A 327 -20.25 -24.56 19.74
C SER A 327 -21.72 -24.26 20.08
N ARG A 328 -22.55 -25.29 20.33
CA ARG A 328 -23.93 -25.09 20.78
C ARG A 328 -24.02 -24.32 22.10
N GLN A 329 -23.17 -24.62 23.08
CA GLN A 329 -23.12 -23.87 24.33
C GLN A 329 -22.71 -22.41 24.10
N PHE A 330 -21.73 -22.18 23.23
CA PHE A 330 -21.29 -20.83 22.87
C PHE A 330 -22.40 -20.01 22.19
N GLN A 331 -23.10 -20.61 21.22
CA GLN A 331 -24.26 -19.99 20.58
C GLN A 331 -25.39 -19.74 21.59
N GLN A 332 -25.63 -20.66 22.52
CA GLN A 332 -26.64 -20.50 23.57
C GLN A 332 -26.36 -19.27 24.45
N HIS A 333 -25.10 -19.03 24.84
CA HIS A 333 -24.74 -17.82 25.59
C HIS A 333 -25.03 -16.54 24.78
N ILE A 334 -24.67 -16.54 23.49
CA ILE A 334 -24.90 -15.39 22.60
C ILE A 334 -26.41 -15.14 22.41
N ASP A 335 -27.19 -16.20 22.18
CA ASP A 335 -28.63 -16.11 22.00
C ASP A 335 -29.33 -15.62 23.27
N GLY A 336 -28.72 -15.84 24.45
CA GLY A 336 -29.14 -15.29 25.73
C GLY A 336 -29.05 -13.77 25.84
N ILE A 337 -28.40 -13.07 24.90
CA ILE A 337 -28.47 -11.61 24.83
C ILE A 337 -29.84 -11.20 24.29
N VAL A 338 -30.71 -10.65 25.13
CA VAL A 338 -32.06 -10.25 24.74
C VAL A 338 -32.07 -8.85 24.14
N GLN A 339 -31.33 -7.93 24.77
CA GLN A 339 -31.33 -6.54 24.36
C GLN A 339 -30.03 -5.84 24.76
N VAL A 340 -29.57 -4.93 23.89
CA VAL A 340 -28.52 -3.94 24.18
C VAL A 340 -29.15 -2.56 24.08
N LYS A 341 -28.93 -1.70 25.07
CA LYS A 341 -29.24 -0.27 25.01
C LYS A 341 -28.01 0.54 25.39
N GLU A 342 -27.86 1.70 24.77
CA GLU A 342 -26.83 2.67 25.10
C GLU A 342 -27.46 3.92 25.71
N ARG A 343 -26.79 4.48 26.73
CA ARG A 343 -27.00 5.87 27.16
C ARG A 343 -25.66 6.58 27.34
N LEU A 344 -25.61 7.87 26.98
CA LEU A 344 -24.43 8.68 27.23
C LEU A 344 -24.33 9.06 28.71
N THR A 345 -23.10 9.21 29.20
CA THR A 345 -22.81 9.68 30.56
C THR A 345 -21.50 10.48 30.57
N ASP A 346 -21.37 11.41 31.50
CA ASP A 346 -20.15 12.22 31.64
C ASP A 346 -19.51 11.90 33.00
N ARG A 347 -18.18 11.81 33.02
CA ARG A 347 -17.40 11.66 34.26
C ARG A 347 -16.21 12.62 34.26
N LEU A 348 -15.85 13.10 35.44
CA LEU A 348 -14.63 13.89 35.63
C LEU A 348 -13.42 12.97 35.76
N ARG A 349 -12.41 13.16 34.92
CA ARG A 349 -11.09 12.52 35.03
C ARG A 349 -10.04 13.61 35.13
N ARG A 350 -9.31 13.65 36.26
CA ARG A 350 -8.28 14.68 36.54
C ARG A 350 -8.80 16.12 36.33
N GLY A 351 -10.05 16.39 36.69
CA GLY A 351 -10.68 17.71 36.58
C GLY A 351 -11.25 18.05 35.20
N GLN A 352 -11.11 17.18 34.19
CA GLN A 352 -11.71 17.37 32.86
C GLN A 352 -12.96 16.48 32.69
N PRO A 353 -14.05 16.99 32.10
CA PRO A 353 -15.20 16.17 31.75
C PRO A 353 -14.85 15.27 30.56
N ILE A 354 -15.00 13.97 30.73
CA ILE A 354 -14.89 12.96 29.67
C ILE A 354 -16.28 12.37 29.45
N ARG A 355 -16.69 12.35 28.18
CA ARG A 355 -17.92 11.69 27.76
C ARG A 355 -17.66 10.20 27.56
N GLY A 356 -18.55 9.37 28.08
CA GLY A 356 -18.57 7.94 27.91
C GLY A 356 -19.98 7.40 27.67
N SER A 357 -20.09 6.09 27.54
CA SER A 357 -21.36 5.40 27.31
C SER A 357 -21.61 4.36 28.39
N VAL A 358 -22.85 4.22 28.83
CA VAL A 358 -23.31 3.09 29.64
C VAL A 358 -24.13 2.17 28.76
N LEU A 359 -23.70 0.92 28.67
CA LEU A 359 -24.38 -0.15 27.97
C LEU A 359 -25.21 -0.95 28.96
N SER A 360 -26.50 -1.05 28.68
CA SER A 360 -27.45 -1.88 29.42
C SER A 360 -27.71 -3.14 28.62
N LEU A 361 -27.24 -4.28 29.15
CA LEU A 361 -27.33 -5.59 28.52
C LEU A 361 -28.35 -6.45 29.28
N THR A 362 -29.45 -6.80 28.61
CA THR A 362 -30.45 -7.70 29.17
C THR A 362 -30.10 -9.13 28.77
N LEU A 363 -29.84 -9.99 29.76
CA LEU A 363 -29.46 -11.39 29.55
C LEU A 363 -30.52 -12.34 30.10
N ALA A 364 -30.95 -13.32 29.30
CA ALA A 364 -31.87 -14.37 29.70
C ALA A 364 -31.12 -15.44 30.54
N PRO A 365 -31.42 -15.61 31.85
CA PRO A 365 -30.66 -16.52 32.70
C PRO A 365 -30.73 -17.99 32.26
N GLY A 366 -31.82 -18.40 31.62
CA GLY A 366 -32.02 -19.78 31.13
C GLY A 366 -31.07 -20.20 30.00
N CYS A 367 -30.31 -19.27 29.44
CA CYS A 367 -29.28 -19.55 28.43
C CYS A 367 -27.92 -19.92 29.04
N TYR A 368 -27.77 -19.89 30.36
CA TYR A 368 -26.53 -20.14 31.08
C TYR A 368 -26.74 -21.28 32.09
N ARG A 369 -25.71 -22.09 32.38
CA ARG A 369 -25.87 -23.22 33.34
C ARG A 369 -25.99 -22.73 34.78
N THR A 370 -25.32 -21.61 35.09
CA THR A 370 -25.32 -20.99 36.42
C THR A 370 -25.25 -19.47 36.30
N LEU A 371 -25.70 -18.76 37.34
CA LEU A 371 -25.51 -17.31 37.42
C LEU A 371 -24.01 -16.91 37.37
N GLY A 372 -23.11 -17.76 37.90
CA GLY A 372 -21.67 -17.51 37.82
C GLY A 372 -21.12 -17.56 36.39
N GLU A 373 -21.68 -18.43 35.54
CA GLU A 373 -21.33 -18.50 34.12
C GLU A 373 -21.82 -17.26 33.36
N MET A 374 -23.07 -16.85 33.63
CA MET A 374 -23.63 -15.60 33.11
C MET A 374 -22.76 -14.39 33.52
N TYR A 375 -22.32 -14.33 34.78
CA TYR A 375 -21.44 -13.27 35.27
C TYR A 375 -20.08 -13.24 34.55
N ARG A 376 -19.46 -14.41 34.33
CA ARG A 376 -18.18 -14.51 33.61
C ARG A 376 -18.33 -14.05 32.16
N PHE A 377 -19.41 -14.46 31.50
CA PHE A 377 -19.73 -14.01 30.15
C PHE A 377 -19.90 -12.48 30.09
N SER A 378 -20.69 -11.90 31.00
CA SER A 378 -20.85 -10.44 31.10
C SER A 378 -19.52 -9.71 31.30
N ARG A 379 -18.62 -10.24 32.13
CA ARG A 379 -17.30 -9.65 32.36
C ARG A 379 -16.42 -9.69 31.11
N LEU A 380 -16.48 -10.78 30.34
CA LEU A 380 -15.77 -10.90 29.06
C LEU A 380 -16.30 -9.88 28.05
N VAL A 381 -17.63 -9.74 27.93
CA VAL A 381 -18.25 -8.72 27.07
C VAL A 381 -17.78 -7.32 27.48
N ASN A 382 -17.77 -6.99 28.79
CA ASN A 382 -17.29 -5.70 29.29
C ASN A 382 -15.85 -5.38 28.85
N GLN A 383 -14.95 -6.37 28.90
CA GLN A 383 -13.57 -6.19 28.46
C GLN A 383 -13.46 -6.05 26.94
N ALA A 384 -14.22 -6.85 26.18
CA ALA A 384 -14.22 -6.79 24.72
C ALA A 384 -14.70 -5.42 24.20
N MET A 385 -15.59 -4.73 24.92
CA MET A 385 -16.07 -3.40 24.53
C MET A 385 -14.93 -2.38 24.39
N ALA A 386 -13.84 -2.52 25.16
CA ALA A 386 -12.69 -1.64 25.12
C ALA A 386 -12.06 -1.52 23.71
N CYS A 387 -12.14 -2.57 22.90
CA CYS A 387 -11.59 -2.59 21.54
C CYS A 387 -12.35 -1.68 20.56
N PHE A 388 -13.61 -1.31 20.86
CA PHE A 388 -14.49 -0.56 19.96
C PHE A 388 -14.55 0.94 20.26
N ILE A 389 -14.02 1.36 21.40
CA ILE A 389 -14.03 2.73 21.89
C ILE A 389 -12.64 3.37 21.81
N SER A 390 -12.63 4.67 21.58
CA SER A 390 -11.42 5.50 21.57
C SER A 390 -10.81 5.61 22.97
N GLN A 391 -9.49 5.72 23.06
CA GLN A 391 -8.71 6.02 24.27
C GLN A 391 -9.15 7.32 24.96
N SER A 392 -9.80 8.23 24.23
CA SER A 392 -10.39 9.46 24.76
C SER A 392 -11.77 9.28 25.41
N THR A 393 -12.32 8.06 25.42
CA THR A 393 -13.67 7.73 25.91
C THR A 393 -13.66 6.50 26.82
N PHE A 394 -14.75 6.26 27.54
CA PHE A 394 -14.92 5.06 28.36
C PHE A 394 -16.30 4.43 28.16
N VAL A 395 -16.41 3.13 28.44
CA VAL A 395 -17.69 2.40 28.49
C VAL A 395 -17.89 1.77 29.85
N MET A 396 -19.14 1.77 30.33
CA MET A 396 -19.59 1.01 31.48
C MET A 396 -20.64 -0.03 31.06
N LEU A 397 -20.67 -1.17 31.72
CA LEU A 397 -21.66 -2.22 31.46
C LEU A 397 -22.56 -2.46 32.68
N GLU A 398 -23.87 -2.47 32.43
CA GLU A 398 -24.91 -2.83 33.38
C GLU A 398 -25.69 -4.03 32.86
N ILE A 399 -25.89 -5.03 33.71
CA ILE A 399 -26.59 -6.27 33.38
C ILE A 399 -27.98 -6.26 33.99
N PHE A 400 -28.97 -6.60 33.18
CA PHE A 400 -30.37 -6.75 33.57
C PHE A 400 -30.84 -8.18 33.23
N THR A 401 -31.90 -8.61 33.91
CA THR A 401 -32.66 -9.82 33.55
C THR A 401 -34.01 -9.41 32.97
N PRO A 402 -34.60 -10.17 32.03
CA PRO A 402 -35.89 -9.81 31.43
C PRO A 402 -37.01 -9.54 32.44
N ASP A 403 -36.99 -10.26 33.56
CA ASP A 403 -38.04 -10.25 34.57
C ASP A 403 -37.83 -9.22 35.68
N ASN A 404 -36.67 -8.54 35.72
CA ASN A 404 -36.34 -7.57 36.77
C ASN A 404 -35.76 -6.28 36.17
N PRO A 405 -36.39 -5.11 36.39
CA PRO A 405 -35.86 -3.83 35.94
C PRO A 405 -34.67 -3.31 36.76
N GLU A 406 -34.33 -3.94 37.90
CA GLU A 406 -33.16 -3.56 38.70
C GLU A 406 -31.85 -4.04 38.07
N VAL A 407 -30.78 -3.26 38.26
CA VAL A 407 -29.43 -3.62 37.80
C VAL A 407 -28.96 -4.84 38.61
N LEU A 408 -28.78 -5.97 37.93
CA LEU A 408 -28.27 -7.19 38.54
C LEU A 408 -26.77 -7.04 38.86
N TRP A 409 -25.99 -6.58 37.88
CA TRP A 409 -24.56 -6.32 38.05
C TRP A 409 -24.14 -5.06 37.32
N GLN A 410 -23.27 -4.29 37.94
CA GLN A 410 -22.63 -3.13 37.33
C GLN A 410 -21.11 -3.35 37.32
N PHE A 411 -20.50 -3.19 36.15
CA PHE A 411 -19.06 -3.27 35.99
C PHE A 411 -18.43 -1.88 35.96
N TRP A 412 -17.20 -1.79 36.46
CA TRP A 412 -16.42 -0.56 36.40
C TRP A 412 -16.12 -0.17 34.96
N HIS A 413 -15.88 1.12 34.73
CA HIS A 413 -15.59 1.63 33.40
C HIS A 413 -14.32 0.98 32.84
N VAL A 414 -14.34 0.74 31.53
CA VAL A 414 -13.18 0.31 30.76
C VAL A 414 -12.84 1.43 29.79
N ASP A 415 -11.58 1.83 29.80
CA ASP A 415 -11.04 2.81 28.86
C ASP A 415 -10.93 2.18 27.46
N GLY A 416 -11.17 2.98 26.42
CA GLY A 416 -10.99 2.51 25.05
C GLY A 416 -9.52 2.19 24.74
N LEU A 417 -9.29 1.18 23.92
CA LEU A 417 -7.96 0.76 23.48
C LEU A 417 -7.56 1.39 22.14
N ARG A 418 -8.52 1.90 21.37
CA ARG A 418 -8.27 2.48 20.06
C ARG A 418 -7.61 3.86 20.21
N PRO A 419 -6.45 4.12 19.60
CA PRO A 419 -5.84 5.45 19.62
C PRO A 419 -6.84 6.52 19.17
N ALA A 420 -6.88 7.64 19.89
CA ALA A 420 -7.58 8.81 19.38
C ALA A 420 -6.91 9.22 18.06
N MET A 421 -7.69 9.29 16.98
CA MET A 421 -7.21 9.81 15.69
C MET A 421 -6.88 11.29 15.81
#